data_AF-A0A1G3U7H0-F1
#
_entry.id   AF-A0A1G3U7H0-F1
#
_cell.length_a   1.000
_cell.length_b   1.000
_cell.length_c   1.000
_cell.angle_alpha   90.00
_cell.angle_beta   90.00
_cell.angle_gamma   90.00
#
_symmetry.space_group_name_H-M   'P 1'
#
loop_
_entity.id
_entity.type
_entity.pdbx_description
1 polymer ?
#
loop_
_entity_poly.entity_id
_entity_poly.type
_entity_poly.pdbx_seq_one_letter_code
_entity_poly.pdbx_strand_id
1 'polypeptide(L)'
;MADIIKTKAFDIDEKAVRRAGLDYWHKLDLHVWESLDDFFANNEISNNAYFATTKTDKPYFDAQFKDGDYIFFGSETAGIPEDILNRYKEQNITIPMTKEGRSLNLAISTGIVLYEAIKQNYTTFKEKI
;
A
#
# COMPACT_ATOMS: atom_id res chain seq x y z
N MET A 1 2.53 -9.88 5.61
CA MET A 1 3.73 -9.17 5.14
C MET A 1 3.41 -7.70 4.95
N ALA A 2 4.30 -6.82 5.38
CA ALA A 2 4.28 -5.39 5.09
C ALA A 2 5.63 -5.01 4.49
N ASP A 3 5.61 -4.27 3.38
CA ASP A 3 6.81 -3.82 2.69
C ASP A 3 6.95 -2.31 2.83
N ILE A 4 8.13 -1.85 3.29
CA ILE A 4 8.43 -0.43 3.40
C ILE A 4 9.62 -0.11 2.51
N ILE A 5 9.47 0.88 1.63
CA ILE A 5 10.59 1.48 0.92
C ILE A 5 11.25 2.49 1.85
N LYS A 6 12.55 2.31 2.10
CA LYS A 6 13.33 3.16 2.98
C LYS A 6 13.27 4.60 2.50
N THR A 7 12.93 5.50 3.41
CA THR A 7 13.01 6.95 3.18
C THR A 7 13.99 7.54 4.18
N LYS A 8 14.63 8.67 3.84
CA LYS A 8 15.51 9.39 4.77
C LYS A 8 14.76 10.01 5.97
N ALA A 9 13.44 9.91 5.99
CA ALA A 9 12.58 10.68 6.89
C ALA A 9 12.42 10.02 8.27
N PHE A 10 12.57 8.71 8.41
CA PHE A 10 12.36 8.02 9.69
C PHE A 10 13.20 6.75 9.84
N ASP A 11 13.82 6.59 11.00
CA ASP A 11 14.40 5.32 11.43
C ASP A 11 13.30 4.43 12.00
N ILE A 12 13.15 3.23 11.46
CA ILE A 12 12.32 2.15 12.00
C ILE A 12 13.10 1.45 13.13
N ASP A 13 13.66 2.24 14.05
CA ASP A 13 14.31 1.68 15.24
C ASP A 13 13.22 1.18 16.20
N GLU A 14 13.47 0.03 16.81
CA GLU A 14 12.60 -0.64 17.78
C GLU A 14 12.14 0.32 18.89
N LYS A 15 12.99 1.29 19.26
CA LYS A 15 12.67 2.35 20.22
C LYS A 15 11.60 3.34 19.73
N ALA A 16 11.61 3.70 18.45
CA ALA A 16 10.63 4.62 17.87
C ALA A 16 9.25 3.94 17.78
N VAL A 17 9.25 2.68 17.36
CA VAL A 17 8.06 1.82 17.29
C VAL A 17 7.45 1.56 18.66
N ARG A 18 8.28 1.19 19.67
CA ARG A 18 7.78 0.93 21.03
C ARG A 18 7.16 2.17 21.68
N ARG A 19 7.67 3.37 21.35
CA ARG A 19 7.07 4.64 21.79
C ARG A 19 5.72 4.94 21.13
N ALA A 20 5.46 4.39 19.94
CA ALA A 20 4.18 4.51 19.26
C ALA A 20 3.10 3.54 19.80
N GLY A 21 3.42 2.71 20.81
CA GLY A 21 2.46 1.79 21.43
C GLY A 21 2.16 0.54 20.60
N LEU A 22 3.04 0.18 19.67
CA LEU A 22 2.92 -1.00 18.82
C LEU A 22 3.45 -2.25 19.54
N ASP A 23 2.69 -2.77 20.50
CA ASP A 23 3.08 -3.95 21.30
C ASP A 23 3.26 -5.23 20.46
N TYR A 24 2.70 -5.27 19.25
CA TYR A 24 2.71 -6.41 18.34
C TYR A 24 3.71 -6.26 17.19
N TRP A 25 4.57 -5.24 17.19
CA TRP A 25 5.50 -4.98 16.09
C TRP A 25 6.44 -6.16 15.79
N HIS A 26 6.90 -6.87 16.82
CA HIS A 26 7.75 -8.06 16.68
C HIS A 26 7.05 -9.23 15.99
N LYS A 27 5.72 -9.20 15.85
CA LYS A 27 4.92 -10.18 15.11
C LYS A 27 4.68 -9.76 13.66
N LEU A 28 5.07 -8.55 13.29
CA LEU A 28 4.92 -8.06 11.92
C LEU A 28 6.02 -8.69 11.07
N ASP A 29 5.60 -9.43 10.07
CA ASP A 29 6.45 -9.82 8.95
C ASP A 29 6.71 -8.57 8.09
N LEU A 30 7.77 -7.83 8.43
CA LEU A 30 8.15 -6.56 7.81
C LEU A 30 9.41 -6.74 6.96
N HIS A 31 9.33 -6.31 5.71
CA HIS A 31 10.50 -6.17 4.84
C HIS A 31 10.79 -4.70 4.56
N VAL A 32 12.06 -4.32 4.64
CA VAL A 32 12.51 -2.95 4.33
C VAL A 32 13.41 -3.00 3.11
N TRP A 33 12.97 -2.33 2.04
CA TRP A 33 13.68 -2.24 0.76
C TRP A 33 14.49 -0.95 0.70
N GLU A 34 15.72 -0.99 0.16
CA GLU A 34 16.56 0.21 0.11
C GLU A 34 16.05 1.23 -0.92
N SER A 35 15.33 0.77 -1.94
CA SER A 35 14.69 1.62 -2.96
C SER A 35 13.52 0.92 -3.64
N LEU A 36 12.70 1.66 -4.40
CA LEU A 36 11.69 1.05 -5.26
C LEU A 36 12.31 0.14 -6.31
N ASP A 37 13.46 0.51 -6.88
CA ASP A 37 14.15 -0.32 -7.87
C ASP A 37 14.59 -1.66 -7.29
N ASP A 38 15.09 -1.66 -6.04
CA ASP A 38 15.43 -2.86 -5.30
C ASP A 38 14.22 -3.77 -5.08
N PHE A 39 13.07 -3.18 -4.70
CA PHE A 39 11.81 -3.91 -4.62
C PHE A 39 11.43 -4.57 -5.96
N PHE A 40 11.44 -3.81 -7.06
CA PHE A 40 11.04 -4.32 -8.38
C PHE A 40 12.05 -5.30 -8.98
N ALA A 41 13.32 -5.26 -8.57
CA ALA A 41 14.34 -6.22 -9.00
C ALA A 41 14.17 -7.59 -8.34
N ASN A 42 13.59 -7.63 -7.14
CA ASN A 42 13.44 -8.86 -6.34
C ASN A 42 12.00 -9.40 -6.31
N ASN A 43 11.02 -8.63 -6.81
CA ASN A 43 9.62 -9.03 -6.86
C ASN A 43 9.08 -8.87 -8.28
N GLU A 44 8.51 -9.95 -8.82
CA GLU A 44 7.85 -9.91 -10.12
C GLU A 44 6.48 -9.24 -10.00
N ILE A 45 6.40 -7.99 -10.46
CA ILE A 45 5.14 -7.26 -10.56
C ILE A 45 4.54 -7.44 -11.94
N SER A 46 3.36 -8.06 -11.97
CA SER A 46 2.56 -8.25 -13.17
C SER A 46 1.15 -7.69 -12.91
N ASN A 47 0.10 -8.45 -13.22
CA ASN A 47 -1.29 -8.06 -12.98
C ASN A 47 -1.73 -8.23 -11.50
N ASN A 48 -0.81 -8.52 -10.60
CA ASN A 48 -1.00 -8.75 -9.15
C ASN A 48 -0.65 -7.51 -8.30
N ALA A 49 -0.76 -6.31 -8.89
CA ALA A 49 -0.45 -5.07 -8.19
C ALA A 49 -1.54 -4.03 -8.42
N TYR A 50 -1.74 -3.17 -7.42
CA TYR A 50 -2.63 -2.02 -7.49
C TYR A 50 -1.94 -0.80 -6.92
N PHE A 51 -2.08 0.35 -7.59
CA PHE A 51 -1.39 1.58 -7.22
C PHE A 51 -2.41 2.64 -6.80
N ALA A 52 -2.48 2.95 -5.50
CA ALA A 52 -3.41 3.94 -4.98
C ALA A 52 -2.93 5.37 -5.30
N THR A 53 -3.70 6.07 -6.13
CA THR A 53 -3.38 7.42 -6.60
C THR A 53 -4.64 8.24 -6.89
N THR A 54 -4.55 9.56 -6.78
CA THR A 54 -5.62 10.48 -7.20
C THR A 54 -5.59 10.77 -8.71
N LYS A 55 -4.60 10.26 -9.44
CA LYS A 55 -4.38 10.49 -10.88
C LYS A 55 -5.12 9.49 -11.79
N THR A 56 -6.21 8.88 -11.31
CA THR A 56 -7.04 7.92 -12.06
C THR A 56 -8.50 8.05 -11.65
N ASP A 57 -9.42 7.68 -12.55
CA ASP A 57 -10.86 7.66 -12.29
C ASP A 57 -11.38 6.27 -11.89
N LYS A 58 -10.51 5.25 -11.90
CA LYS A 58 -10.89 3.86 -11.56
C LYS A 58 -11.02 3.71 -10.04
N PRO A 59 -12.24 3.52 -9.49
CA PRO A 59 -12.40 3.42 -8.05
C PRO A 59 -11.83 2.10 -7.51
N TYR A 60 -11.30 2.11 -6.29
CA TYR A 60 -10.67 0.95 -5.65
C TYR A 60 -11.61 -0.26 -5.52
N PHE A 61 -12.91 -0.04 -5.35
CA PHE A 61 -13.89 -1.12 -5.19
C PHE A 61 -14.25 -1.83 -6.51
N ASP A 62 -13.78 -1.34 -7.65
CA ASP A 62 -13.88 -2.07 -8.93
C ASP A 62 -12.71 -3.03 -9.14
N ALA A 63 -11.63 -2.91 -8.33
CA ALA A 63 -10.52 -3.84 -8.36
C ALA A 63 -10.93 -5.24 -7.88
N GLN A 64 -10.28 -6.25 -8.44
CA GLN A 64 -10.48 -7.66 -8.11
C GLN A 64 -9.27 -8.14 -7.31
N PHE A 65 -9.25 -7.85 -6.01
CA PHE A 65 -8.14 -8.21 -5.14
C PHE A 65 -8.10 -9.72 -4.89
N LYS A 66 -6.90 -10.28 -4.93
CA LYS A 66 -6.61 -11.68 -4.67
C LYS A 66 -5.56 -11.80 -3.58
N ASP A 67 -5.53 -12.96 -2.92
CA ASP A 67 -4.46 -13.29 -1.99
C ASP A 67 -3.09 -13.25 -2.70
N GLY A 68 -2.14 -12.54 -2.11
CA GLY A 68 -0.81 -12.31 -2.69
C GLY A 68 -0.68 -11.07 -3.59
N ASP A 69 -1.75 -10.29 -3.78
CA ASP A 69 -1.64 -9.02 -4.50
C ASP A 69 -0.89 -7.96 -3.68
N TYR A 70 -0.14 -7.13 -4.38
CA TYR A 70 0.51 -5.93 -3.82
C TYR A 70 -0.40 -4.71 -3.94
N ILE A 71 -0.51 -3.92 -2.87
CA ILE A 71 -1.24 -2.66 -2.86
C ILE A 71 -0.26 -1.55 -2.49
N PHE A 72 0.13 -0.75 -3.47
CA PHE A 72 1.10 0.32 -3.32
C PHE A 72 0.43 1.61 -2.89
N PHE A 73 1.03 2.25 -1.89
CA PHE A 73 0.70 3.60 -1.48
C PHE A 73 1.94 4.48 -1.58
N GLY A 74 1.75 5.67 -2.12
CA GLY A 74 2.82 6.67 -2.21
C GLY A 74 3.08 7.38 -0.88
N SER A 75 4.16 8.14 -0.82
CA SER A 75 4.40 9.04 0.31
C SER A 75 3.32 10.12 0.38
N GLU A 76 3.03 10.64 1.57
CA GLU A 76 2.00 11.68 1.75
C GLU A 76 2.29 12.96 0.96
N THR A 77 3.57 13.26 0.72
CA THR A 77 4.01 14.49 0.07
C THR A 77 4.12 14.35 -1.45
N ALA A 78 4.72 13.26 -1.94
CA ALA A 78 5.05 13.09 -3.35
C ALA A 78 4.15 12.06 -4.07
N GLY A 79 3.42 11.22 -3.34
CA GLY A 79 2.69 10.11 -3.92
C GLY A 79 3.61 9.02 -4.49
N ILE A 80 3.09 8.29 -5.47
CA ILE A 80 3.83 7.27 -6.23
C ILE A 80 4.51 7.95 -7.42
N PRO A 81 5.78 7.64 -7.74
CA PRO A 81 6.47 8.17 -8.91
C PRO A 81 5.66 7.99 -10.21
N GLU A 82 5.67 9.02 -11.05
CA GLU A 82 4.80 9.10 -12.22
C GLU A 82 5.16 8.10 -13.31
N ASP A 83 6.44 7.76 -13.44
CA ASP A 83 6.94 6.70 -14.30
C ASP A 83 6.35 5.33 -13.93
N ILE A 84 6.21 5.02 -12.64
CA ILE A 84 5.56 3.79 -12.16
C ILE A 84 4.06 3.81 -12.47
N LEU A 85 3.37 4.92 -12.19
CA LEU A 85 1.94 5.06 -12.49
C LEU A 85 1.64 4.95 -13.99
N ASN A 86 2.53 5.46 -14.84
CA ASN A 86 2.40 5.35 -16.28
C ASN A 86 2.70 3.94 -16.79
N ARG A 87 3.68 3.26 -16.19
CA ARG A 87 4.04 1.87 -16.50
C ARG A 87 2.89 0.90 -16.18
N TYR A 88 2.17 1.12 -15.09
CA TYR A 88 1.08 0.25 -14.62
C TYR A 88 -0.30 0.93 -14.66
N LYS A 89 -0.55 1.71 -15.72
CA LYS A 89 -1.73 2.60 -15.81
C LYS A 89 -3.07 1.91 -15.52
N GLU A 90 -3.26 0.69 -16.01
CA GLU A 90 -4.51 -0.08 -15.86
C GLU A 90 -4.74 -0.60 -14.42
N GLN A 91 -3.69 -0.59 -13.61
CA GLN A 91 -3.68 -1.04 -12.22
C GLN A 91 -3.80 0.11 -11.21
N ASN A 92 -3.81 1.35 -11.70
CA ASN A 92 -4.04 2.51 -10.86
C ASN A 92 -5.48 2.52 -10.36
N ILE A 93 -5.63 2.70 -9.06
CA ILE A 93 -6.93 2.80 -8.38
C ILE A 93 -7.00 4.08 -7.55
N THR A 94 -8.21 4.61 -7.36
CA THR A 94 -8.45 5.80 -6.54
C THR A 94 -9.51 5.53 -5.47
N ILE A 95 -9.40 6.25 -4.35
CA ILE A 95 -10.51 6.38 -3.41
C ILE A 95 -11.35 7.56 -3.91
N PRO A 96 -12.63 7.39 -4.25
CA PRO A 96 -13.46 8.51 -4.69
C PRO A 96 -13.50 9.62 -3.64
N MET A 97 -13.15 10.83 -4.06
CA MET A 97 -13.14 12.03 -3.22
C MET A 97 -13.82 13.18 -3.96
N THR A 98 -14.41 14.12 -3.23
CA THR A 98 -14.95 15.35 -3.82
C THR A 98 -13.80 16.25 -4.31
N LYS A 99 -14.07 17.11 -5.29
CA LYS A 99 -13.07 18.02 -5.88
C LYS A 99 -12.56 19.10 -4.92
N GLU A 100 -13.19 19.26 -3.77
CA GLU A 100 -12.92 20.32 -2.80
C GLU A 100 -12.08 19.84 -1.60
N GLY A 101 -11.69 18.55 -1.58
CA GLY A 101 -10.92 17.95 -0.48
C GLY A 101 -9.43 17.81 -0.76
N ARG A 102 -8.62 17.85 0.30
CA ARG A 102 -7.26 17.30 0.28
C ARG A 102 -7.33 15.78 0.32
N SER A 103 -6.32 15.09 -0.23
CA SER A 103 -6.17 13.64 -0.08
C SER A 103 -6.29 13.20 1.37
N LEU A 104 -6.87 12.02 1.57
CA LEU A 104 -6.92 11.37 2.88
C LEU A 104 -5.50 11.11 3.41
N ASN A 105 -5.35 11.06 4.73
CA ASN A 105 -4.11 10.62 5.35
C ASN A 105 -3.75 9.20 4.86
N LEU A 106 -2.45 8.90 4.78
CA LEU A 106 -1.94 7.62 4.28
C LEU A 106 -2.54 6.43 5.05
N ALA A 107 -2.58 6.48 6.39
CA ALA A 107 -3.09 5.38 7.20
C ALA A 107 -4.58 5.09 6.94
N ILE A 108 -5.38 6.14 6.76
CA ILE A 108 -6.81 6.00 6.43
C ILE A 108 -6.96 5.40 5.03
N SER A 109 -6.20 5.90 4.06
CA SER A 109 -6.22 5.40 2.68
C SER A 109 -5.84 3.92 2.61
N THR A 110 -4.78 3.53 3.32
CA THR A 110 -4.36 2.12 3.45
C THR A 110 -5.45 1.27 4.09
N GLY A 111 -6.04 1.72 5.20
CA GLY A 111 -7.11 1.01 5.87
C GLY A 111 -8.33 0.77 4.96
N ILE A 112 -8.79 1.79 4.22
CA ILE A 112 -9.94 1.69 3.31
C ILE A 112 -9.73 0.59 2.26
N VAL A 113 -8.61 0.65 1.54
CA VAL A 113 -8.37 -0.28 0.43
C VAL A 113 -8.04 -1.68 0.95
N LEU A 114 -7.28 -1.78 2.05
CA LEU A 114 -6.92 -3.07 2.65
C LEU A 114 -8.17 -3.81 3.15
N TYR A 115 -9.09 -3.14 3.83
CA TYR A 115 -10.31 -3.79 4.31
C TYR A 115 -11.26 -4.19 3.18
N GLU A 116 -11.23 -3.51 2.04
CA GLU A 116 -11.95 -3.99 0.85
C GLU A 116 -11.30 -5.26 0.28
N ALA A 117 -9.97 -5.31 0.19
CA ALA A 117 -9.25 -6.53 -0.21
C ALA A 117 -9.56 -7.70 0.74
N ILE A 118 -9.58 -7.45 2.06
CA ILE A 118 -9.98 -8.44 3.07
C ILE A 118 -11.43 -8.87 2.86
N LYS A 119 -12.35 -7.93 2.62
CA LYS A 119 -13.77 -8.24 2.39
C LYS A 119 -13.95 -9.14 1.16
N GLN A 120 -13.26 -8.86 0.06
CA GLN A 120 -13.30 -9.68 -1.15
C GLN A 120 -12.71 -11.09 -0.92
N ASN A 121 -11.74 -11.21 -0.02
CA ASN A 121 -11.02 -12.46 0.27
C ASN A 121 -11.35 -13.05 1.67
N TYR A 122 -12.51 -12.71 2.24
CA TYR A 122 -12.78 -12.97 3.67
C TYR A 122 -12.74 -14.46 4.04
N THR A 123 -13.16 -15.34 3.14
CA THR A 123 -13.11 -16.80 3.35
C THR A 123 -11.67 -17.28 3.58
N THR A 124 -10.74 -16.89 2.70
CA THR A 124 -9.30 -17.24 2.80
C THR A 124 -8.65 -16.54 3.98
N PHE A 125 -9.04 -15.29 4.26
CA PHE A 125 -8.53 -14.56 5.42
C PHE A 125 -8.91 -15.23 6.75
N LYS A 126 -10.13 -15.74 6.86
CA LYS A 126 -10.64 -16.42 8.06
C LYS A 126 -9.83 -17.68 8.43
N GLU A 127 -9.23 -18.35 7.45
CA GLU A 127 -8.40 -19.54 7.66
C GLU A 127 -6.99 -19.19 8.21
N LYS A 128 -6.58 -17.92 8.13
CA LYS A 128 -5.26 -17.42 8.54
C LYS A 128 -5.26 -16.79 9.95
N ILE A 129 -6.43 -16.58 10.57
CA ILE A 129 -6.61 -16.03 11.93
C ILE A 129 -7.02 -17.12 12.92
#